data_AF-A0ABD3UV01-F1
#
_entry.id   AF-A0ABD3UV01-F1
#
_cell.length_a   1.000
_cell.length_b   1.000
_cell.length_c   1.000
_cell.angle_alpha   90.00
_cell.angle_beta   90.00
_cell.angle_gamma   90.00
#
_symmetry.space_group_name_H-M   'P 1'
#
loop_
_entity.id
_entity.type
_entity.pdbx_description
1 polymer ?
#
loop_
_entity_poly.entity_id
_entity_poly.type
_entity_poly.pdbx_seq_one_letter_code
_entity_poly.pdbx_strand_id
1 'polypeptide(L)'
;MMLALSFVPVNDVVASFDDLMDASPEKIVPLAGDWEDTYIGRRRRNRRANPRFAVEMWNLHDRVNENLPRTNNSVEAWHRAN
;
A
#
# COMPACT_ATOMS: atom_id res chain seq x y z
N MET A 1 8.57 -6.65 -0.96
CA MET A 1 7.32 -7.07 -1.63
C MET A 1 6.22 -6.06 -1.38
N MET A 2 5.72 -5.94 -0.15
CA MET A 2 4.59 -5.06 0.18
C MET A 2 4.81 -3.56 -0.08
N LEU A 3 6.02 -3.04 0.13
CA LEU A 3 6.35 -1.63 -0.15
C LEU A 3 6.19 -1.27 -1.64
N ALA A 4 6.27 -2.23 -2.55
CA ALA A 4 6.06 -1.98 -3.98
C ALA A 4 4.62 -1.57 -4.27
N LEU A 5 3.66 -2.02 -3.44
CA LEU A 5 2.25 -1.68 -3.58
C LEU A 5 1.97 -0.19 -3.33
N SER A 6 2.87 0.51 -2.64
CA SER A 6 2.76 1.96 -2.44
C SER A 6 2.90 2.75 -3.75
N PHE A 7 3.45 2.14 -4.80
CA PHE A 7 3.67 2.76 -6.11
C PHE A 7 2.71 2.25 -7.18
N VAL A 8 1.71 1.45 -6.80
CA VAL A 8 0.63 1.01 -7.69
C VAL A 8 -0.51 2.04 -7.59
N PRO A 9 -1.22 2.38 -8.69
CA PRO A 9 -2.42 3.21 -8.61
C PRO A 9 -3.38 2.66 -7.55
N VAL A 10 -3.97 3.53 -6.72
CA VAL A 10 -4.80 3.15 -5.57
C VAL A 10 -5.86 2.08 -5.94
N ASN A 11 -6.52 2.24 -7.09
CA ASN A 11 -7.56 1.34 -7.58
C ASN A 11 -7.05 -0.06 -7.91
N ASP A 12 -5.76 -0.20 -8.23
CA ASP A 12 -5.13 -1.44 -8.69
C ASP A 12 -4.38 -2.16 -7.55
N VAL A 13 -4.21 -1.52 -6.39
CA VAL A 13 -3.46 -2.06 -5.25
C VAL A 13 -4.00 -3.40 -4.79
N VAL A 14 -5.32 -3.54 -4.69
CA VAL A 14 -5.96 -4.77 -4.18
C VAL A 14 -5.74 -5.93 -5.16
N ALA A 15 -5.92 -5.69 -6.46
CA ALA A 15 -5.69 -6.69 -7.49
C ALA A 15 -4.20 -7.10 -7.53
N SER A 16 -3.30 -6.13 -7.48
CA SER A 16 -1.86 -6.37 -7.47
C SER A 16 -1.40 -7.16 -6.23
N PHE A 17 -2.05 -6.94 -5.08
CA PHE A 17 -1.81 -7.73 -3.88
C PHE A 17 -2.24 -9.19 -4.06
N ASP A 18 -3.43 -9.42 -4.63
CA ASP A 18 -3.94 -10.77 -4.88
C ASP A 18 -3.01 -11.53 -5.86
N ASP A 19 -2.61 -10.90 -6.96
CA ASP A 19 -1.66 -11.49 -7.93
C ASP A 19 -0.31 -11.83 -7.29
N LEU A 20 0.18 -10.94 -6.41
CA LEU A 20 1.43 -11.13 -5.70
C LEU A 20 1.36 -12.30 -4.72
N MET A 21 0.23 -12.48 -4.03
CA MET A 21 0.00 -13.60 -3.12
C MET A 21 -0.13 -14.92 -3.88
N ASP A 22 -0.81 -14.92 -5.03
CA ASP A 22 -0.97 -16.10 -5.88
C ASP A 22 0.37 -16.54 -6.50
N ALA A 23 1.27 -15.61 -6.81
CA ALA A 23 2.62 -15.89 -7.28
C ALA A 23 3.63 -16.23 -6.15
N SER A 24 3.26 -16.01 -4.89
CA SER A 24 4.17 -16.17 -3.75
C SER A 24 4.23 -17.63 -3.27
N PRO A 25 5.39 -18.09 -2.79
CA PRO A 25 5.48 -19.40 -2.14
C PRO A 25 4.54 -19.50 -0.93
N GLU A 26 3.89 -20.66 -0.72
CA GLU A 26 2.92 -20.86 0.38
C GLU A 26 3.47 -20.48 1.77
N LYS A 27 4.77 -20.66 2.00
CA LYS A 27 5.45 -20.26 3.25
C LYS A 27 5.36 -18.76 3.57
N ILE A 28 5.07 -17.90 2.59
CA ILE A 28 4.91 -16.45 2.78
C ILE A 28 3.48 -16.11 3.23
N VAL A 29 2.49 -16.94 2.90
CA VAL A 29 1.06 -16.68 3.19
C VAL A 29 0.80 -16.47 4.69
N PRO A 30 1.34 -17.29 5.62
CA PRO A 30 1.17 -17.05 7.05
C PRO A 30 1.78 -15.73 7.53
N LEU A 31 2.85 -15.26 6.87
CA LEU A 31 3.54 -14.01 7.22
C LEU A 31 2.82 -12.77 6.66
N ALA A 32 2.08 -12.94 5.57
CA ALA A 32 1.33 -11.85 4.94
C ALA A 32 -0.01 -11.56 5.65
N GLY A 33 -0.51 -12.45 6.50
CA GLY A 33 -1.85 -12.37 7.10
C GLY A 33 -2.10 -11.09 7.91
N ASP A 34 -1.17 -10.71 8.80
CA ASP A 34 -1.30 -9.49 9.61
C ASP A 34 -1.18 -8.23 8.76
N TRP A 35 -0.35 -8.28 7.71
CA TRP A 35 -0.20 -7.18 6.77
C TRP A 35 -1.46 -6.98 5.93
N GLU A 36 -2.04 -8.07 5.42
CA GLU A 36 -3.30 -8.06 4.68
C GLU A 36 -4.40 -7.43 5.54
N ASP A 37 -4.60 -7.92 6.78
CA ASP A 37 -5.62 -7.36 7.68
C ASP A 37 -5.40 -5.86 7.96
N THR A 38 -4.15 -5.41 8.00
CA THR A 38 -3.80 -4.04 8.37
C THR A 38 -3.95 -3.06 7.20
N TYR A 39 -3.53 -3.43 5.99
CA TYR A 39 -3.35 -2.49 4.87
C TYR A 39 -4.24 -2.75 3.65
N ILE A 40 -4.75 -3.97 3.47
CA ILE A 40 -5.60 -4.33 2.32
C ILE A 40 -7.02 -4.70 2.75
N GLY A 41 -7.16 -5.31 3.92
CA GLY A 41 -8.35 -5.96 4.40
C GLY A 41 -8.45 -7.39 3.88
N ARG A 42 -8.73 -8.35 4.76
CA ARG A 42 -8.74 -9.77 4.38
C ARG A 42 -9.91 -10.13 3.47
N ARG A 43 -9.63 -10.93 2.43
CA ARG A 43 -10.66 -11.49 1.55
C ARG A 43 -11.46 -12.58 2.28
N ARG A 44 -12.79 -12.44 2.33
CA ARG A 44 -13.73 -13.40 2.92
C ARG A 44 -14.85 -13.68 1.92
N ARG A 45 -14.79 -14.84 1.25
CA ARG A 45 -15.72 -15.22 0.18
C ARG A 45 -15.79 -14.12 -0.89
N ASN A 46 -16.95 -13.48 -1.06
CA ASN A 46 -17.20 -12.46 -2.08
C ASN A 46 -17.07 -11.02 -1.54
N ARG A 47 -16.51 -10.84 -0.33
CA ARG A 47 -16.32 -9.53 0.28
C ARG A 47 -14.91 -9.40 0.84
N ARG A 48 -14.42 -8.17 0.92
CA ARG A 48 -13.18 -7.83 1.61
C ARG A 48 -13.52 -7.05 2.87
N ALA A 49 -12.83 -7.34 3.98
CA ALA A 49 -12.95 -6.53 5.18
C ALA A 49 -12.34 -5.14 4.94
N ASN A 50 -12.74 -4.14 5.74
CA ASN A 50 -12.05 -2.86 5.70
C ASN A 50 -10.65 -3.02 6.33
N PRO A 51 -9.58 -2.49 5.70
CA PRO A 51 -8.27 -2.43 6.33
C PRO A 51 -8.29 -1.49 7.53
N ARG A 52 -7.32 -1.66 8.44
CA ARG A 52 -7.10 -0.71 9.54
C ARG A 52 -6.64 0.65 9.03
N PHE A 53 -5.84 0.66 7.96
CA PHE A 53 -5.39 1.86 7.28
C PHE A 53 -5.79 1.77 5.81
N ALA A 54 -6.66 2.69 5.37
CA ALA A 54 -7.11 2.78 4.00
C ALA A 54 -5.93 2.99 3.03
N VAL A 55 -6.03 2.46 1.81
CA VAL A 55 -4.94 2.49 0.81
C VAL A 55 -4.51 3.91 0.51
N GLU A 56 -5.48 4.81 0.39
CA GLU A 56 -5.33 6.25 0.14
C GLU A 56 -4.45 6.95 1.19
N MET A 57 -4.38 6.42 2.42
CA MET A 57 -3.60 7.01 3.50
C MET A 57 -2.10 6.81 3.32
N TRP A 58 -1.69 5.68 2.75
CA TRP A 58 -0.29 5.26 2.68
C TRP A 58 0.25 5.13 1.26
N ASN A 59 -0.61 5.18 0.25
CA ASN A 59 -0.19 5.12 -1.15
C ASN A 59 0.62 6.37 -1.54
N LEU A 60 1.65 6.16 -2.35
CA LEU A 60 2.61 7.16 -2.79
C LEU A 60 2.59 7.38 -4.30
N HIS A 61 1.82 6.60 -5.08
CA HIS A 61 1.81 6.64 -6.54
C HIS A 61 1.59 8.07 -7.06
N ASP A 62 0.51 8.71 -6.64
CA ASP A 62 0.16 10.05 -7.12
C ASP A 62 1.16 11.09 -6.62
N ARG A 63 1.65 10.97 -5.38
CA ARG A 63 2.68 11.88 -4.84
C ARG A 63 4.00 11.81 -5.59
N VAL A 64 4.40 10.62 -6.04
CA VAL A 64 5.61 10.43 -6.85
C VAL A 64 5.41 11.04 -8.23
N ASN A 65 4.25 10.82 -8.85
CA ASN A 65 3.92 11.39 -10.16
C ASN A 65 3.83 12.92 -10.12
N GLU A 66 3.33 13.49 -9.02
CA GLU A 66 3.20 14.93 -8.80
C GLU A 66 4.47 15.58 -8.21
N ASN A 67 5.55 14.81 -8.03
CA ASN A 67 6.82 15.24 -7.43
C ASN A 67 6.67 15.93 -6.06
N LEU A 68 5.62 15.56 -5.32
CA LEU A 68 5.31 16.07 -4.00
C LEU A 68 6.31 15.53 -2.95
N PRO A 69 6.51 16.26 -1.83
CA PRO A 69 7.33 15.77 -0.73
C PRO A 69 6.91 14.37 -0.28
N ARG A 70 7.91 13.49 -0.08
CA ARG A 70 7.68 12.08 0.27
C ARG A 70 7.23 11.93 1.73
N THR A 71 7.45 12.95 2.55
CA THR A 71 6.98 13.01 3.94
C THR A 71 6.07 14.24 4.13
N ASN A 72 5.10 14.15 5.05
CA ASN A 72 4.31 15.30 5.50
C ASN A 72 5.14 16.25 6.40
N ASN A 73 6.46 16.10 6.43
CA ASN A 73 7.30 16.82 7.35
C ASN A 73 7.43 18.25 6.85
N SER A 74 6.88 19.20 7.60
CA SER A 74 7.03 20.64 7.35
C SER A 74 8.50 21.06 7.27
N VAL A 75 9.43 20.26 7.82
CA VAL A 75 10.87 20.47 7.71
C VAL A 75 11.41 20.24 6.29
N GLU A 76 10.84 19.32 5.49
CA GLU A 76 11.24 19.16 4.08
C GLU A 76 10.84 20.37 3.22
N ALA A 77 9.77 21.08 3.58
CA ALA A 77 9.35 22.30 2.90
C ALA A 77 10.29 23.48 3.17
N TRP A 78 10.91 23.53 4.36
CA TRP A 78 11.82 24.60 4.75
C TRP A 78 13.15 24.56 3.99
N HIS A 79 13.65 23.37 3.65
CA HIS A 79 14.89 23.20 2.88
C HIS A 79 14.74 23.44 1.37
N ARG A 80 13.52 23.61 0.84
CA ARG A 80 13.29 23.99 -0.57
C ARG A 80 13.14 25.50 -0.80
N ALA A 81 13.07 26.29 0.28
CA ALA A 81 12.85 27.73 0.23
C ALA A 81 14.14 28.57 0.33
N ASN A 82 15.31 27.95 0.27
CA ASN A 82 16.62 28.63 0.20
C ASN A 82 17.34 28.27 -1.10
#